data_AF-A0A355BAV6-F1
#
_entry.id   AF-A0A355BAV6-F1
#
_cell.length_a   1.000
_cell.length_b   1.000
_cell.length_c   1.000
_cell.angle_alpha   90.00
_cell.angle_beta   90.00
_cell.angle_gamma   90.00
#
_symmetry.space_group_name_H-M   'P 1'
#
loop_
_entity.id
_entity.type
_entity.pdbx_description
1 polymer ?
#
loop_
_entity_poly.entity_id
_entity_poly.type
_entity_poly.pdbx_seq_one_letter_code
_entity_poly.pdbx_strand_id
1 'polypeptide(L)'
;MEYLDFELPIKELEDQLDKCLVIGEESDVDVSNTCKQIEKKLEQTKKDIYKNLTAWQRVQLSRHPDRPYTMDHINALTQGTFLELFGDRGVKDDKAMVGGLGKIGEQSFMIIGQQKGYNTKTRQYRNFGMANPEGYRKALRLMKMAEKFGIPVLTLVDTPGAYPGLEAEERGQGEAIARNIFEMCRLQVPIITIIVGEGASGGALGIGVGNKVFM
;
A
#
# COMPACT_ATOMS: atom_id res chain seq x y z
N MET A 1 -0.50 4.29 -17.56
CA MET A 1 0.69 4.19 -16.71
C MET A 1 1.28 5.58 -16.65
N GLU A 2 1.35 6.13 -15.46
CA GLU A 2 2.04 7.41 -15.22
C GLU A 2 3.54 7.12 -15.12
N TYR A 3 4.40 7.97 -15.69
CA TYR A 3 5.86 7.81 -15.63
C TYR A 3 6.44 8.98 -14.83
N LEU A 4 7.42 8.69 -13.98
CA LEU A 4 8.20 9.71 -13.30
C LEU A 4 9.27 10.30 -14.24
N ASP A 5 9.78 11.48 -13.92
CA ASP A 5 10.75 12.20 -14.76
C ASP A 5 11.99 11.35 -15.13
N PHE A 6 12.45 10.53 -14.19
CA PHE A 6 13.61 9.66 -14.41
C PHE A 6 13.29 8.37 -15.17
N GLU A 7 12.01 8.08 -15.42
CA GLU A 7 11.53 6.95 -16.20
C GLU A 7 11.22 7.33 -17.65
N LEU A 8 11.41 8.61 -18.04
CA LEU A 8 11.25 9.06 -19.43
C LEU A 8 12.04 8.22 -20.45
N PRO A 9 13.30 7.80 -20.20
CA PRO A 9 14.01 6.92 -21.13
C PRO A 9 13.34 5.55 -21.31
N ILE A 10 12.63 5.05 -20.29
CA ILE A 10 11.87 3.81 -20.36
C ILE A 10 10.64 4.04 -21.25
N LYS A 11 9.91 5.12 -21.00
CA LYS A 11 8.74 5.51 -21.79
C LYS A 11 9.08 5.65 -23.27
N GLU A 12 10.17 6.34 -23.61
CA GLU A 12 10.60 6.52 -25.00
C GLU A 12 10.91 5.18 -25.69
N LEU A 13 11.50 4.22 -24.98
CA LEU A 13 11.79 2.89 -25.51
C LEU A 13 10.53 2.03 -25.64
N GLU A 14 9.56 2.16 -24.73
CA GLU A 14 8.25 1.51 -24.83
C GLU A 14 7.46 2.09 -26.01
N ASP A 15 7.40 3.42 -26.18
CA ASP A 15 6.77 4.08 -27.32
C ASP A 15 7.42 3.67 -28.66
N GLN A 16 8.75 3.45 -28.68
CA GLN A 16 9.47 2.92 -29.85
C GLN A 16 9.13 1.46 -30.14
N LEU A 17 9.01 0.64 -29.10
CA LEU A 17 8.65 -0.77 -29.23
C LEU A 17 7.23 -0.92 -29.77
N ASP A 18 6.28 -0.16 -29.23
CA ASP A 18 4.89 -0.19 -29.68
C ASP A 18 4.78 0.21 -31.16
N LYS A 19 5.51 1.26 -31.58
CA LYS A 19 5.58 1.65 -33.00
C LYS A 19 6.23 0.57 -33.88
N CYS A 20 7.28 -0.09 -33.38
CA CYS A 20 7.94 -1.19 -34.08
C CYS A 20 6.95 -2.33 -34.37
N LEU A 21 6.15 -2.69 -33.37
CA LEU A 21 5.13 -3.73 -33.48
C LEU A 21 4.02 -3.35 -34.48
N VAL A 22 3.49 -2.13 -34.39
CA VAL A 22 2.46 -1.63 -35.32
C VAL A 22 2.96 -1.62 -36.76
N ILE A 23 4.19 -1.19 -37.01
CA ILE A 23 4.78 -1.18 -38.37
C ILE A 23 4.92 -2.61 -38.92
N GLY A 24 5.27 -3.59 -38.09
CA GLY A 24 5.35 -4.99 -38.50
C GLY A 24 4.01 -5.63 -38.81
N GLU A 25 2.92 -5.12 -38.22
CA GLU A 25 1.56 -5.56 -38.53
C GLU A 25 1.00 -4.87 -39.80
N GLU A 26 1.28 -3.58 -40.00
CA GLU A 26 0.76 -2.80 -41.13
C GLU A 26 1.61 -2.93 -42.41
N SER A 27 2.90 -3.24 -42.26
CA SER A 27 3.86 -3.34 -43.35
C SER A 27 4.38 -4.77 -43.41
N ASP A 28 4.50 -5.35 -44.61
CA ASP A 28 5.05 -6.71 -44.85
C ASP A 28 6.59 -6.76 -44.64
N VAL A 29 7.09 -5.98 -43.67
CA VAL A 29 8.50 -5.75 -43.36
C VAL A 29 8.84 -6.51 -42.07
N ASP A 30 9.88 -7.35 -42.13
CA ASP A 30 10.36 -8.06 -40.93
C ASP A 30 11.05 -7.11 -39.96
N VAL A 31 10.30 -6.70 -38.92
CA VAL A 31 10.77 -5.86 -37.82
C VAL A 31 11.23 -6.67 -36.60
N SER A 32 11.18 -8.01 -36.65
CA SER A 32 11.38 -8.89 -35.48
C SER A 32 12.72 -8.68 -34.80
N ASN A 33 13.79 -8.49 -35.57
CA ASN A 33 15.13 -8.26 -35.01
C ASN A 33 15.26 -6.89 -34.35
N THR A 34 14.62 -5.86 -34.93
CA THR A 34 14.63 -4.50 -34.40
C THR A 34 13.85 -4.44 -33.09
N CYS A 35 12.65 -5.03 -33.03
CA CYS A 35 11.84 -5.04 -31.82
C CYS A 35 12.56 -5.80 -30.68
N LYS A 36 13.21 -6.95 -30.97
CA LYS A 36 14.05 -7.66 -29.98
C LYS A 36 15.23 -6.84 -29.46
N GLN A 37 15.85 -6.02 -30.30
CA GLN A 37 16.93 -5.11 -29.87
C GLN A 37 16.40 -4.00 -28.95
N ILE A 38 15.22 -3.44 -29.27
CA ILE A 38 14.55 -2.44 -28.43
C ILE A 38 14.16 -3.06 -27.08
N GLU A 39 13.55 -4.25 -27.05
CA GLU A 39 13.22 -4.98 -25.82
C GLU A 39 14.46 -5.21 -24.94
N LYS A 40 15.56 -5.66 -25.53
CA LYS A 40 16.81 -5.87 -24.78
C LYS A 40 17.35 -4.56 -24.21
N LYS A 41 17.26 -3.46 -24.97
CA LYS A 41 17.68 -2.12 -24.53
C LYS A 41 16.75 -1.58 -23.44
N LEU A 42 15.45 -1.85 -23.54
CA LEU A 42 14.43 -1.50 -22.55
C LEU A 42 14.73 -2.19 -21.21
N GLU A 43 14.94 -3.50 -21.23
CA GLU A 43 15.26 -4.28 -20.04
C GLU A 43 16.58 -3.83 -19.38
N GLN A 44 17.59 -3.50 -20.18
CA GLN A 44 18.85 -2.98 -19.66
C GLN A 44 18.67 -1.60 -19.03
N THR A 45 17.96 -0.69 -19.71
CA THR A 45 17.65 0.66 -19.22
C THR A 45 16.84 0.61 -17.92
N LYS A 46 15.81 -0.25 -17.84
CA LYS A 46 15.02 -0.49 -16.62
C LYS A 46 15.93 -0.92 -15.46
N LYS A 47 16.80 -1.91 -15.69
CA LYS A 47 17.75 -2.39 -14.65
C LYS A 47 18.69 -1.29 -14.19
N ASP A 48 19.26 -0.52 -15.12
CA ASP A 48 20.22 0.52 -14.78
C ASP A 48 19.60 1.68 -14.00
N ILE A 49 18.37 2.08 -14.35
CA ILE A 49 17.63 3.11 -13.62
C ILE A 49 17.24 2.63 -12.22
N TYR A 50 16.53 1.50 -12.11
CA TYR A 50 16.00 1.05 -10.82
C TYR A 50 17.09 0.56 -9.85
N LYS A 51 18.26 0.14 -10.35
CA LYS A 51 19.41 -0.20 -9.51
C LYS A 51 20.07 1.03 -8.88
N ASN A 52 20.02 2.18 -9.57
CA ASN A 52 20.76 3.40 -9.19
C ASN A 52 19.85 4.56 -8.74
N LEU A 53 18.69 4.24 -8.17
CA LEU A 53 17.75 5.25 -7.66
C LEU A 53 18.35 6.08 -6.53
N THR A 54 18.31 7.40 -6.69
CA THR A 54 18.59 8.36 -5.62
C THR A 54 17.54 8.26 -4.50
N ALA A 55 17.87 8.81 -3.33
CA ALA A 55 16.95 8.84 -2.20
C ALA A 55 15.61 9.50 -2.56
N TRP A 56 15.65 10.62 -3.30
CA TRP A 56 14.42 11.32 -3.71
C TRP A 56 13.59 10.53 -4.71
N GLN A 57 14.22 9.85 -5.66
CA GLN A 57 13.51 9.00 -6.62
C GLN A 57 12.82 7.82 -5.94
N ARG A 58 13.42 7.24 -4.88
CA ARG A 58 12.75 6.23 -4.04
C ARG A 58 11.52 6.80 -3.33
N VAL A 59 11.58 8.04 -2.85
CA VAL A 59 10.42 8.73 -2.29
C VAL A 59 9.34 8.93 -3.36
N GLN A 60 9.71 9.36 -4.57
CA GLN A 60 8.75 9.49 -5.69
C GLN A 60 8.06 8.15 -6.00
N LEU A 61 8.81 7.03 -6.02
CA LEU A 61 8.24 5.69 -6.21
C LEU A 61 7.32 5.25 -5.07
N SER A 62 7.62 5.62 -3.83
CA SER A 62 6.74 5.34 -2.68
C SER A 62 5.41 6.11 -2.77
N ARG A 63 5.39 7.20 -3.54
CA ARG A 63 4.23 8.08 -3.79
C ARG A 63 3.63 7.91 -5.17
N HIS A 64 4.10 6.92 -5.93
CA HIS A 64 3.68 6.74 -7.32
C HIS A 64 2.15 6.59 -7.39
N PRO A 65 1.45 7.31 -8.29
CA PRO A 65 -0.01 7.24 -8.38
C PRO A 65 -0.55 5.83 -8.60
N ASP A 66 0.16 5.06 -9.42
CA ASP A 66 -0.12 3.65 -9.75
C ASP A 66 0.49 2.65 -8.76
N ARG A 67 1.04 3.09 -7.62
CA ARG A 67 1.56 2.17 -6.61
C ARG A 67 0.41 1.32 -6.04
N PRO A 68 0.56 -0.01 -5.94
CA PRO A 68 -0.44 -0.86 -5.29
C PRO A 68 -0.70 -0.42 -3.84
N TYR A 69 -1.97 -0.34 -3.47
CA TYR A 69 -2.40 0.00 -2.12
C TYR A 69 -2.79 -1.26 -1.32
N THR A 70 -3.13 -1.08 -0.04
CA THR A 70 -3.49 -2.15 0.89
C THR A 70 -4.49 -3.16 0.32
N MET A 71 -5.58 -2.72 -0.30
CA MET A 71 -6.58 -3.62 -0.88
C MET A 71 -6.06 -4.42 -2.08
N ASP A 72 -5.15 -3.88 -2.88
CA ASP A 72 -4.54 -4.60 -3.99
C ASP A 72 -3.69 -5.77 -3.47
N HIS A 73 -2.90 -5.52 -2.42
CA HIS A 73 -2.13 -6.54 -1.72
C HIS A 73 -3.03 -7.59 -1.05
N ILE A 74 -4.08 -7.16 -0.34
CA ILE A 74 -5.03 -8.08 0.30
C ILE A 74 -5.68 -9.00 -0.73
N ASN A 75 -6.16 -8.44 -1.85
CA ASN A 75 -6.82 -9.23 -2.90
C ASN A 75 -5.85 -10.24 -3.51
N ALA A 76 -4.60 -9.84 -3.79
CA ALA A 76 -3.58 -10.73 -4.34
C ALA A 76 -3.17 -11.84 -3.35
N LEU A 77 -2.96 -11.49 -2.08
CA LEU A 77 -2.52 -12.43 -1.04
C LEU A 77 -3.61 -13.43 -0.65
N THR A 78 -4.87 -12.98 -0.62
CA THR A 78 -6.01 -13.79 -0.17
C THR A 78 -6.77 -14.47 -1.30
N GLN A 79 -6.37 -14.23 -2.56
CA GLN A 79 -7.05 -14.76 -3.75
C GLN A 79 -8.56 -14.45 -3.74
N GLY A 80 -8.93 -13.26 -3.26
CA GLY A 80 -10.32 -12.81 -3.11
C GLY A 80 -11.06 -13.33 -1.87
N THR A 81 -10.43 -14.15 -1.03
CA THR A 81 -11.02 -14.65 0.23
C THR A 81 -10.76 -13.69 1.39
N PHE A 82 -11.28 -12.46 1.26
CA PHE A 82 -11.19 -11.43 2.28
C PHE A 82 -12.56 -10.97 2.74
N LEU A 83 -12.80 -11.02 4.05
CA LEU A 83 -13.99 -10.48 4.71
C LEU A 83 -13.62 -9.19 5.43
N GLU A 84 -13.92 -8.05 4.81
CA GLU A 84 -13.72 -6.74 5.44
C GLU A 84 -14.67 -6.54 6.63
N LEU A 85 -14.14 -6.01 7.73
CA LEU A 85 -14.86 -5.74 8.97
C LEU A 85 -14.84 -4.24 9.28
N PHE A 86 -16.00 -3.67 9.54
CA PHE A 86 -16.18 -2.21 9.62
C PHE A 86 -16.39 -1.70 11.04
N GLY A 87 -16.05 -0.42 11.25
CA GLY A 87 -16.38 0.36 12.44
C GLY A 87 -15.48 0.15 13.66
N ASP A 88 -15.39 1.17 14.50
CA ASP A 88 -14.68 1.14 15.79
C ASP A 88 -15.60 0.80 16.98
N ARG A 89 -16.93 0.82 16.78
CA ARG A 89 -17.98 0.71 17.81
C ARG A 89 -18.06 1.92 18.77
N GLY A 90 -17.42 3.04 18.43
CA GLY A 90 -17.43 4.28 19.19
C GLY A 90 -18.01 5.43 18.38
N VAL A 91 -17.38 5.77 17.25
CA VAL A 91 -17.70 6.96 16.47
C VAL A 91 -18.17 6.60 15.06
N LYS A 92 -17.30 6.05 14.24
CA LYS A 92 -17.60 5.73 12.83
C LYS A 92 -16.65 4.68 12.26
N ASP A 93 -16.96 4.24 11.05
CA ASP A 93 -16.05 3.45 10.23
C ASP A 93 -15.14 4.37 9.40
N ASP A 94 -13.88 4.48 9.81
CA ASP A 94 -12.89 5.24 9.05
C ASP A 94 -12.52 4.50 7.76
N LYS A 95 -12.69 5.19 6.63
CA LYS A 95 -12.39 4.65 5.31
C LYS A 95 -10.89 4.65 5.02
N ALA A 96 -10.10 5.50 5.68
CA ALA A 96 -8.65 5.48 5.54
C ALA A 96 -8.00 4.25 6.20
N MET A 97 -8.71 3.52 7.07
CA MET A 97 -8.23 2.29 7.71
C MET A 97 -9.11 1.10 7.33
N VAL A 98 -8.59 0.18 6.53
CA VAL A 98 -9.28 -1.06 6.17
C VAL A 98 -8.79 -2.21 7.05
N GLY A 99 -9.61 -3.22 7.23
CA GLY A 99 -9.16 -4.43 7.88
C GLY A 99 -10.24 -5.51 7.98
N GLY A 100 -9.81 -6.75 8.17
CA GLY A 100 -10.69 -7.91 8.11
C GLY A 100 -9.95 -9.24 8.17
N LEU A 101 -10.70 -10.32 8.01
CA LEU A 101 -10.15 -11.68 8.00
C LEU A 101 -9.84 -12.08 6.57
N GLY A 102 -8.61 -12.56 6.34
CA GLY A 102 -8.18 -13.11 5.07
C GLY A 102 -7.45 -14.43 5.25
N LYS A 103 -7.47 -15.28 4.23
CA LYS A 103 -6.71 -16.54 4.24
C LYS A 103 -5.53 -16.45 3.26
N ILE A 104 -4.32 -16.73 3.74
CA ILE A 104 -3.10 -16.78 2.91
C ILE A 104 -2.61 -18.24 2.94
N GLY A 105 -2.77 -18.94 1.82
CA GLY A 105 -2.62 -20.41 1.80
C GLY A 105 -3.61 -21.07 2.75
N GLU A 106 -3.11 -21.83 3.73
CA GLU A 106 -3.96 -22.46 4.75
C GLU A 106 -4.12 -21.64 6.05
N GLN A 107 -3.41 -20.52 6.19
CA GLN A 107 -3.38 -19.74 7.41
C GLN A 107 -4.34 -18.53 7.34
N SER A 108 -5.18 -18.36 8.36
CA SER A 108 -5.98 -17.15 8.54
C SER A 108 -5.16 -16.03 9.18
N PHE A 109 -5.37 -14.81 8.70
CA PHE A 109 -4.77 -13.58 9.22
C PHE A 109 -5.85 -12.53 9.48
N MET A 110 -5.68 -11.76 10.54
CA MET A 110 -6.33 -10.46 10.67
C MET A 110 -5.46 -9.44 9.93
N ILE A 111 -5.91 -8.99 8.76
CA ILE A 111 -5.17 -8.06 7.92
C ILE A 111 -5.73 -6.66 8.13
N ILE A 112 -4.86 -5.68 8.38
CA ILE A 112 -5.22 -4.28 8.65
C ILE A 112 -4.27 -3.39 7.87
N GLY A 113 -4.73 -2.27 7.31
CA GLY A 113 -3.81 -1.31 6.70
C GLY A 113 -4.47 0.01 6.36
N GLN A 114 -3.64 1.02 6.09
CA GLN A 114 -4.14 2.28 5.56
C GLN A 114 -4.45 2.13 4.08
N GLN A 115 -5.63 2.61 3.66
CA GLN A 115 -6.07 2.54 2.28
C GLN A 115 -6.11 3.94 1.69
N LYS A 116 -5.36 4.15 0.60
CA LYS A 116 -5.46 5.35 -0.24
C LYS A 116 -6.49 5.14 -1.37
N GLY A 117 -6.58 6.11 -2.28
CA GLY A 117 -7.39 6.01 -3.49
C GLY A 117 -6.54 6.11 -4.76
N TYR A 118 -6.99 5.43 -5.81
CA TYR A 118 -6.36 5.43 -7.13
C TYR A 118 -6.77 6.62 -8.00
N ASN A 119 -7.83 7.35 -7.63
CA ASN A 119 -8.27 8.57 -8.30
C ASN A 119 -8.72 9.63 -7.29
N THR A 120 -8.96 10.86 -7.75
CA THR A 120 -9.32 11.98 -6.85
C THR A 120 -10.55 11.69 -5.98
N LYS A 121 -11.60 11.09 -6.55
CA LYS A 121 -12.84 10.76 -5.81
C LYS A 121 -12.57 9.75 -4.69
N THR A 122 -11.85 8.68 -5.00
CA THR A 122 -11.52 7.63 -4.02
C THR A 122 -10.50 8.11 -2.99
N ARG A 123 -9.56 8.98 -3.37
CA ARG A 123 -8.62 9.63 -2.44
C ARG A 123 -9.35 10.48 -1.43
N GLN A 124 -10.28 11.31 -1.85
CA GLN A 124 -11.12 12.10 -0.94
C GLN A 124 -11.94 11.20 -0.02
N TYR A 125 -12.59 10.15 -0.57
CA TYR A 125 -13.36 9.18 0.23
C TYR A 125 -12.52 8.48 1.30
N ARG A 126 -11.27 8.14 0.97
CA ARG A 126 -10.30 7.46 1.85
C ARG A 126 -9.41 8.43 2.63
N ASN A 127 -9.72 9.73 2.61
CA ASN A 127 -8.92 10.78 3.24
C ASN A 127 -7.41 10.69 2.92
N PHE A 128 -7.08 10.32 1.67
CA PHE A 128 -5.71 10.12 1.19
C PHE A 128 -4.87 9.12 2.01
N GLY A 129 -5.52 8.16 2.69
CA GLY A 129 -4.86 7.21 3.59
C GLY A 129 -4.46 7.80 4.94
N MET A 130 -4.95 9.01 5.28
CA MET A 130 -4.75 9.64 6.58
C MET A 130 -5.89 9.25 7.52
N ALA A 131 -5.61 8.36 8.47
CA ALA A 131 -6.61 7.91 9.43
C ALA A 131 -6.92 8.98 10.49
N ASN A 132 -8.19 9.05 10.86
CA ASN A 132 -8.69 9.72 12.05
C ASN A 132 -8.60 8.78 13.28
N PRO A 133 -8.91 9.25 14.50
CA PRO A 133 -8.75 8.44 15.72
C PRO A 133 -9.57 7.14 15.68
N GLU A 134 -10.80 7.20 15.19
CA GLU A 134 -11.68 6.06 14.93
C GLU A 134 -11.06 4.98 14.02
N GLY A 135 -10.17 5.34 13.09
CA GLY A 135 -9.42 4.38 12.28
C GLY A 135 -8.44 3.56 13.12
N TYR A 136 -7.68 4.23 13.99
CA TYR A 136 -6.78 3.54 14.92
C TYR A 136 -7.54 2.67 15.92
N ARG A 137 -8.67 3.16 16.45
CA ARG A 137 -9.54 2.39 17.35
C ARG A 137 -10.15 1.16 16.65
N LYS A 138 -10.57 1.30 15.39
CA LYS A 138 -11.00 0.17 14.54
C LYS A 138 -9.87 -0.85 14.39
N ALA A 139 -8.65 -0.40 14.07
CA ALA A 139 -7.49 -1.29 13.96
C ALA A 139 -7.25 -2.06 15.26
N LEU A 140 -7.27 -1.39 16.42
CA LEU A 140 -7.09 -2.03 17.71
C LEU A 140 -8.20 -3.03 18.05
N ARG A 141 -9.46 -2.69 17.77
CA ARG A 141 -10.58 -3.62 17.93
C ARG A 141 -10.36 -4.91 17.14
N LEU A 142 -9.89 -4.79 15.90
CA LEU A 142 -9.59 -5.93 15.03
C LEU A 142 -8.40 -6.74 15.56
N MET A 143 -7.33 -6.08 16.01
CA MET A 143 -6.19 -6.76 16.62
C MET A 143 -6.57 -7.53 17.89
N LYS A 144 -7.43 -6.97 18.76
CA LYS A 144 -7.95 -7.66 19.95
C LYS A 144 -8.87 -8.83 19.59
N MET A 145 -9.61 -8.73 18.49
CA MET A 145 -10.37 -9.87 17.96
C MET A 145 -9.43 -10.97 17.50
N ALA A 146 -8.36 -10.63 16.79
CA ALA A 146 -7.35 -11.59 16.35
C ALA A 146 -6.70 -12.32 17.54
N GLU A 147 -6.30 -11.58 18.57
CA GLU A 147 -5.76 -12.11 19.82
C GLU A 147 -6.72 -13.09 20.49
N LYS A 148 -8.01 -12.74 20.61
CA LYS A 148 -9.03 -13.59 21.23
C LYS A 148 -9.15 -14.97 20.56
N PHE A 149 -8.94 -15.04 19.25
CA PHE A 149 -9.07 -16.27 18.47
C PHE A 149 -7.73 -16.91 18.10
N GLY A 150 -6.60 -16.39 18.63
CA GLY A 150 -5.27 -16.92 18.32
C GLY A 150 -4.86 -16.73 16.85
N ILE A 151 -5.39 -15.70 16.18
CA ILE A 151 -5.13 -15.42 14.76
C ILE A 151 -3.96 -14.41 14.66
N PRO A 152 -2.93 -14.67 13.83
CA PRO A 152 -1.86 -13.72 13.60
C PRO A 152 -2.35 -12.44 12.89
N VAL A 153 -1.69 -11.33 13.18
CA VAL A 153 -1.99 -10.01 12.60
C VAL A 153 -0.98 -9.68 11.50
N LEU A 154 -1.47 -9.20 10.36
CA LEU A 154 -0.67 -8.63 9.28
C LEU A 154 -1.06 -7.16 9.10
N THR A 155 -0.12 -6.24 9.29
CA THR A 155 -0.34 -4.81 9.04
C THR A 155 0.37 -4.33 7.78
N LEU A 156 -0.36 -3.59 6.94
CA LEU A 156 0.12 -2.98 5.70
C LEU A 156 0.14 -1.46 5.88
N VAL A 157 1.34 -0.88 5.95
CA VAL A 157 1.54 0.54 6.23
C VAL A 157 1.70 1.32 4.93
N ASP A 158 0.77 2.24 4.69
CA ASP A 158 0.85 3.21 3.58
C ASP A 158 0.07 4.49 3.91
N THR A 159 0.73 5.41 4.60
CA THR A 159 0.13 6.67 5.01
C THR A 159 1.13 7.83 4.97
N PRO A 160 0.72 9.01 4.49
CA PRO A 160 1.50 10.23 4.62
C PRO A 160 1.43 10.80 6.06
N GLY A 161 0.60 10.23 6.94
CA GLY A 161 0.50 10.57 8.35
C GLY A 161 -0.92 10.41 8.89
N ALA A 162 -1.07 10.58 10.20
CA ALA A 162 -2.39 10.69 10.80
C ALA A 162 -3.07 11.99 10.34
N TYR A 163 -4.40 11.99 10.22
CA TYR A 163 -5.12 13.18 9.76
C TYR A 163 -4.98 14.34 10.77
N PRO A 164 -4.45 15.51 10.37
CA PRO A 164 -4.18 16.63 11.27
C PRO A 164 -5.36 17.64 11.27
N GLY A 165 -6.58 17.16 11.50
CA GLY A 165 -7.79 17.99 11.49
C GLY A 165 -8.29 18.33 12.91
N LEU A 166 -9.02 19.43 13.05
CA LEU A 166 -9.65 19.85 14.33
C LEU A 166 -10.47 18.71 14.96
N GLU A 167 -11.32 18.10 14.14
CA GLU A 167 -12.14 16.94 14.49
C GLU A 167 -11.32 15.73 15.00
N ALA A 168 -10.13 15.50 14.45
CA ALA A 168 -9.26 14.42 14.89
C ALA A 168 -8.67 14.71 16.27
N GLU A 169 -8.30 15.97 16.53
CA GLU A 169 -7.81 16.40 17.84
C GLU A 169 -8.89 16.33 18.92
N GLU A 170 -10.10 16.85 18.63
CA GLU A 170 -11.26 16.78 19.55
C GLU A 170 -11.62 15.34 19.93
N ARG A 171 -11.39 14.40 19.00
CA ARG A 171 -11.64 12.96 19.22
C ARG A 171 -10.43 12.18 19.72
N GLY A 172 -9.30 12.84 20.00
CA GLY A 172 -8.13 12.24 20.63
C GLY A 172 -7.21 11.47 19.68
N GLN A 173 -6.68 12.11 18.64
CA GLN A 173 -5.72 11.50 17.71
C GLN A 173 -4.47 10.98 18.41
N GLY A 174 -3.88 11.78 19.29
CA GLY A 174 -2.72 11.36 20.08
C GLY A 174 -3.02 10.17 21.00
N GLU A 175 -4.20 10.16 21.64
CA GLU A 175 -4.64 9.05 22.50
C GLU A 175 -4.82 7.76 21.70
N ALA A 176 -5.51 7.81 20.56
CA ALA A 176 -5.80 6.62 19.77
C ALA A 176 -4.50 5.97 19.23
N ILE A 177 -3.54 6.78 18.78
CA ILE A 177 -2.22 6.29 18.35
C ILE A 177 -1.44 5.72 19.53
N ALA A 178 -1.37 6.44 20.65
CA ALA A 178 -0.63 5.99 21.84
C ALA A 178 -1.21 4.69 22.41
N ARG A 179 -2.54 4.59 22.46
CA ARG A 179 -3.24 3.38 22.91
C ARG A 179 -2.95 2.19 22.02
N ASN A 180 -2.95 2.38 20.69
CA ASN A 180 -2.58 1.32 19.76
C ASN A 180 -1.16 0.84 20.01
N ILE A 181 -0.18 1.75 20.08
CA ILE A 181 1.23 1.39 20.33
C ILE A 181 1.35 0.59 21.63
N PHE A 182 0.73 1.07 22.71
CA PHE A 182 0.75 0.40 24.00
C PHE A 182 0.13 -1.01 23.97
N GLU A 183 -1.03 -1.16 23.32
CA GLU A 183 -1.73 -2.44 23.25
C GLU A 183 -1.04 -3.43 22.31
N MET A 184 -0.49 -2.95 21.18
CA MET A 184 0.24 -3.78 20.23
C MET A 184 1.47 -4.43 20.88
N CYS A 185 2.20 -3.70 21.73
CA CYS A 185 3.30 -4.26 22.52
C CYS A 185 2.89 -5.42 23.44
N ARG A 186 1.59 -5.57 23.73
CA ARG A 186 1.05 -6.55 24.68
C ARG A 186 0.24 -7.66 24.02
N LEU A 187 0.04 -7.61 22.70
CA LEU A 187 -0.71 -8.65 21.99
C LEU A 187 0.00 -10.00 22.11
N GLN A 188 -0.78 -11.06 22.36
CA GLN A 188 -0.28 -12.43 22.54
C GLN A 188 -0.21 -13.23 21.24
N VAL A 189 -0.53 -12.61 20.10
CA VAL A 189 -0.44 -13.21 18.76
C VAL A 189 0.67 -12.55 17.94
N PRO A 190 1.29 -13.27 17.00
CA PRO A 190 2.31 -12.68 16.13
C PRO A 190 1.76 -11.53 15.29
N ILE A 191 2.54 -10.46 15.17
CA ILE A 191 2.28 -9.30 14.34
C ILE A 191 3.40 -9.17 13.31
N ILE A 192 3.03 -9.15 12.03
CA ILE A 192 3.92 -8.86 10.91
C ILE A 192 3.52 -7.50 10.34
N THR A 193 4.46 -6.58 10.21
CA THR A 193 4.23 -5.25 9.64
C THR A 193 5.02 -5.11 8.35
N ILE A 194 4.38 -4.65 7.28
CA ILE A 194 5.01 -4.40 6.00
C ILE A 194 4.70 -2.96 5.58
N ILE A 195 5.73 -2.16 5.34
CA ILE A 195 5.58 -0.82 4.78
C ILE A 195 5.50 -0.96 3.27
N VAL A 196 4.27 -0.85 2.73
CA VAL A 196 4.00 -1.03 1.30
C VAL A 196 4.03 0.28 0.54
N GLY A 197 3.97 1.43 1.21
CA GLY A 197 4.07 2.75 0.59
C GLY A 197 4.76 3.76 1.50
N GLU A 198 4.06 4.80 1.91
CA GLU A 198 4.58 5.80 2.83
C GLU A 198 4.48 5.33 4.30
N GLY A 199 5.54 5.53 5.08
CA GLY A 199 5.60 5.14 6.50
C GLY A 199 5.73 6.34 7.44
N ALA A 200 4.86 7.33 7.32
CA ALA A 200 5.07 8.62 7.98
C ALA A 200 4.64 8.67 9.46
N SER A 201 5.62 8.90 10.34
CA SER A 201 5.46 9.35 11.73
C SER A 201 4.54 8.46 12.60
N GLY A 202 3.94 9.03 13.65
CA GLY A 202 3.02 8.35 14.55
C GLY A 202 1.80 7.73 13.85
N GLY A 203 1.40 8.29 12.71
CA GLY A 203 0.28 7.76 11.94
C GLY A 203 0.55 6.38 11.33
N ALA A 204 1.78 6.15 10.88
CA ALA A 204 2.26 4.83 10.48
C ALA A 204 2.49 3.92 11.70
N LEU A 205 3.15 4.45 12.73
CA LEU A 205 3.50 3.69 13.93
C LEU A 205 2.27 3.18 14.71
N GLY A 206 1.13 3.86 14.61
CA GLY A 206 -0.14 3.45 15.22
C GLY A 206 -0.68 2.09 14.76
N ILE A 207 -0.12 1.49 13.70
CA ILE A 207 -0.31 0.07 13.34
C ILE A 207 1.01 -0.62 12.98
N GLY A 208 2.14 -0.02 13.34
CA GLY A 208 3.48 -0.40 12.89
C GLY A 208 4.31 -1.19 13.91
N VAL A 209 3.76 -1.47 15.09
CA VAL A 209 4.45 -2.21 16.16
C VAL A 209 4.35 -3.72 15.89
N GLY A 210 5.23 -4.24 15.05
CA GLY A 210 5.30 -5.65 14.68
C GLY A 210 6.40 -6.44 15.40
N ASN A 211 6.23 -7.75 15.55
CA ASN A 211 7.34 -8.65 15.91
C ASN A 211 8.38 -8.74 14.78
N LYS A 212 7.91 -8.63 13.53
CA LYS A 212 8.73 -8.51 12.32
C LYS A 212 8.24 -7.32 11.51
N VAL A 213 9.18 -6.50 11.05
CA VAL A 213 8.92 -5.31 10.24
C VAL A 213 9.71 -5.41 8.94
N PHE A 214 9.03 -5.22 7.82
CA PHE A 214 9.59 -5.28 6.46
C PHE A 214 9.33 -3.96 5.70
N MET A 215 10.22 -3.64 4.76
CA MET A 215 10.19 -2.48 3.87
C MET A 215 10.71 -2.85 2.49
#